data_AF-A0AA40DUN0-F1
#
_entry.id   AF-A0AA40DUN0-F1
#
_cell.length_a   1.000
_cell.length_b   1.000
_cell.length_c   1.000
_cell.angle_alpha   90.00
_cell.angle_beta   90.00
_cell.angle_gamma   90.00
#
_symmetry.space_group_name_H-M   'P 1'
#
loop_
_entity.id
_entity.type
_entity.pdbx_description
1 polymer ?
#
loop_
_entity_poly.entity_id
_entity_poly.type
_entity_poly.pdbx_seq_one_letter_code
_entity_poly.pdbx_strand_id
1 'polypeptide(L)'
;RPERALQERLDQYRKLRVQDLTRNDIRRYVTSTLRPYFTSTSNSENISSRHREFIDALCSKAEGVFLWVRVVVRSLQKGLTNQDSINDLYQRLGTYPGDLHNLFNDMWNRLGEDAKVYQAKAAKLLNLIIQ
;
A
#
# COMPACT_ATOMS: atom_id res chain seq x y z
N ARG A 1 4.12 23.95 13.71
CA ARG A 1 3.97 23.06 12.53
C ARG A 1 3.32 23.85 11.40
N PRO A 2 3.97 23.99 10.24
CA PRO A 2 3.49 24.80 9.10
C PRO A 2 2.16 24.31 8.49
N GLU A 3 1.74 23.07 8.78
CA GLU A 3 0.51 22.46 8.26
C GLU A 3 -0.79 23.11 8.72
N ARG A 4 -0.85 23.68 9.94
CA ARG A 4 -2.09 24.31 10.46
C ARG A 4 -2.47 25.55 9.68
N ALA A 5 -1.51 26.40 9.37
CA ALA A 5 -1.74 27.62 8.59
C ALA A 5 -2.18 27.30 7.14
N LEU A 6 -1.70 26.19 6.58
CA LEU A 6 -2.14 25.69 5.27
C LEU A 6 -3.55 25.10 5.36
N GLN A 7 -3.85 24.30 6.40
CA GLN A 7 -5.20 23.76 6.63
C GLN A 7 -6.24 24.87 6.79
N GLU A 8 -5.99 25.86 7.66
CA GLU A 8 -6.89 26.99 7.88
C GLU A 8 -7.16 27.79 6.60
N ARG A 9 -6.15 27.98 5.74
CA ARG A 9 -6.31 28.71 4.47
C ARG A 9 -6.94 27.88 3.35
N LEU A 10 -6.84 26.56 3.40
CA LEU A 10 -7.42 25.64 2.41
C LEU A 10 -8.81 25.14 2.81
N ASP A 11 -9.22 25.32 4.07
CA ASP A 11 -10.55 24.97 4.58
C ASP A 11 -11.70 25.67 3.85
N GLN A 12 -11.45 26.85 3.30
CA GLN A 12 -12.41 27.62 2.50
C GLN A 12 -12.64 27.05 1.07
N TYR A 13 -11.86 26.06 0.63
CA TYR A 13 -11.96 25.46 -0.70
C TYR A 13 -12.48 24.01 -0.64
N ARG A 14 -13.12 23.54 -1.70
CA ARG A 14 -13.50 22.12 -1.83
C ARG A 14 -12.23 21.25 -1.74
N LYS A 15 -12.15 20.44 -0.70
CA LYS A 15 -11.03 19.51 -0.49
C LYS A 15 -11.28 18.25 -1.32
N LEU A 16 -10.37 17.96 -2.24
CA LEU A 16 -10.24 16.65 -2.86
C LEU A 16 -9.22 15.84 -2.06
N ARG A 17 -9.70 14.83 -1.34
CA ARG A 17 -8.85 13.87 -0.64
C ARG A 17 -8.38 12.82 -1.64
N VAL A 18 -7.07 12.79 -1.91
CA VAL A 18 -6.48 11.83 -2.86
C VAL A 18 -6.84 10.40 -2.47
N GLN A 19 -6.87 10.09 -1.17
CA GLN A 19 -7.28 8.78 -0.69
C GLN A 19 -8.72 8.41 -1.05
N ASP A 20 -9.64 9.37 -1.12
CA ASP A 20 -11.04 9.08 -1.49
C ASP A 20 -11.16 8.86 -3.01
N LEU A 21 -10.27 9.48 -3.80
CA LEU A 21 -10.19 9.30 -5.25
C LEU A 21 -9.50 8.00 -5.64
N THR A 22 -8.41 7.63 -4.95
CA THR A 22 -7.60 6.46 -5.31
C THR A 22 -8.08 5.18 -4.64
N ARG A 23 -8.90 5.25 -3.58
CA ARG A 23 -9.38 4.07 -2.83
C ARG A 23 -10.08 3.05 -3.72
N ASN A 24 -10.94 3.49 -4.65
CA ASN A 24 -11.64 2.56 -5.55
C ASN A 24 -10.67 1.87 -6.51
N ASP A 25 -9.71 2.60 -7.06
CA ASP A 25 -8.70 2.03 -7.96
C ASP A 25 -7.73 1.11 -7.23
N ILE A 26 -7.32 1.47 -6.03
CA ILE A 26 -6.53 0.63 -5.13
C ILE A 26 -7.30 -0.67 -4.83
N ARG A 27 -8.57 -0.56 -4.42
CA ARG A 27 -9.41 -1.73 -4.14
C ARG A 27 -9.54 -2.64 -5.35
N ARG A 28 -9.80 -2.07 -6.53
CA ARG A 28 -9.87 -2.82 -7.79
C ARG A 28 -8.55 -3.54 -8.06
N TYR A 29 -7.43 -2.84 -7.98
CA TYR A 29 -6.10 -3.40 -8.21
C TYR A 29 -5.76 -4.54 -7.24
N VAL A 30 -5.97 -4.34 -5.94
CA VAL A 30 -5.71 -5.36 -4.91
C VAL A 30 -6.59 -6.58 -5.13
N THR A 31 -7.89 -6.35 -5.36
CA THR A 31 -8.86 -7.44 -5.60
C THR A 31 -8.49 -8.24 -6.83
N SER A 32 -8.21 -7.59 -7.97
CA SER A 32 -7.85 -8.29 -9.20
C SER A 32 -6.54 -9.07 -9.07
N THR A 33 -5.59 -8.55 -8.29
CA THR A 33 -4.26 -9.15 -8.13
C THR A 33 -4.27 -10.34 -7.17
N LEU A 34 -5.05 -10.28 -6.09
CA LEU A 34 -5.09 -11.33 -5.07
C LEU A 34 -6.19 -12.37 -5.29
N ARG A 35 -7.22 -12.06 -6.11
CA ARG A 35 -8.32 -13.00 -6.45
C ARG A 35 -7.83 -14.39 -6.85
N PRO A 36 -6.82 -14.55 -7.73
CA PRO A 36 -6.35 -15.88 -8.15
C PRO A 36 -5.84 -16.76 -7.01
N TYR A 37 -5.45 -16.17 -5.87
CA TYR A 37 -4.98 -16.91 -4.70
C TYR A 37 -6.10 -17.20 -3.70
N PHE A 38 -7.14 -16.36 -3.69
CA PHE A 38 -8.27 -16.48 -2.75
C PHE A 38 -9.38 -17.42 -3.23
N THR A 39 -9.49 -17.64 -4.54
CA THR A 39 -10.53 -18.51 -5.13
C THR A 39 -10.09 -19.97 -5.34
N SER A 40 -8.81 -20.28 -5.13
CA SER A 40 -8.26 -21.63 -5.42
C SER A 40 -8.72 -22.71 -4.44
N THR A 41 -9.24 -22.34 -3.27
CA THR A 41 -9.62 -23.28 -2.20
C THR A 41 -11.10 -23.72 -2.29
N SER A 42 -11.91 -23.09 -3.12
CA SER A 42 -13.35 -23.40 -3.25
C SER A 42 -13.80 -22.99 -4.64
N ASN A 43 -14.48 -23.87 -5.39
CA ASN A 43 -15.06 -23.60 -6.73
C ASN A 43 -16.11 -22.46 -6.75
N SER A 44 -16.17 -21.60 -5.73
CA SER A 44 -16.95 -20.38 -5.73
C SER A 44 -16.19 -19.27 -6.44
N GLU A 45 -16.81 -18.67 -7.44
CA GLU A 45 -16.31 -17.45 -8.10
C GLU A 45 -16.20 -16.24 -7.14
N ASN A 46 -16.74 -16.37 -5.93
CA ASN A 46 -16.85 -15.36 -4.90
C ASN A 46 -15.70 -15.43 -3.88
N ILE A 47 -15.13 -14.26 -3.60
CA ILE A 47 -14.16 -14.07 -2.51
C ILE A 47 -14.89 -14.15 -1.17
N SER A 48 -14.36 -14.94 -0.21
CA SER A 48 -14.95 -15.07 1.12
C SER A 48 -14.99 -13.73 1.88
N SER A 49 -15.87 -13.61 2.88
CA SER A 49 -15.99 -12.40 3.71
C SER A 49 -14.65 -11.98 4.33
N ARG A 50 -13.92 -12.94 4.91
CA ARG A 50 -12.59 -12.69 5.52
C ARG A 50 -11.57 -12.10 4.55
N HIS A 51 -11.55 -12.55 3.30
CA HIS A 51 -10.67 -12.00 2.28
C HIS A 51 -11.10 -10.59 1.85
N ARG A 52 -12.42 -10.30 1.81
CA ARG A 52 -12.90 -8.94 1.54
C ARG A 52 -12.51 -7.96 2.65
N GLU A 53 -12.68 -8.37 3.91
CA GLU A 53 -12.24 -7.60 5.08
C GLU A 53 -10.74 -7.32 5.06
N PHE A 54 -9.93 -8.31 4.67
CA PHE A 54 -8.49 -8.12 4.51
C PHE A 54 -8.15 -7.08 3.43
N ILE A 55 -8.82 -7.15 2.27
CA ILE A 55 -8.64 -6.16 1.20
C ILE A 55 -9.01 -4.76 1.71
N ASP A 56 -10.09 -4.62 2.47
CA ASP A 56 -10.52 -3.35 3.06
C ASP A 56 -9.52 -2.78 4.06
N ALA A 57 -8.95 -3.64 4.91
CA ALA A 57 -7.89 -3.26 5.85
C ALA A 57 -6.63 -2.77 5.11
N LEU A 58 -6.22 -3.47 4.06
CA LEU A 58 -5.08 -3.09 3.22
C LEU A 58 -5.33 -1.75 2.52
N CYS A 59 -6.50 -1.57 1.90
CA CYS A 59 -6.86 -0.32 1.21
C CYS A 59 -6.88 0.87 2.16
N SER A 60 -7.38 0.68 3.38
CA SER A 60 -7.43 1.73 4.40
C SER A 60 -6.02 2.10 4.86
N LYS A 61 -5.17 1.09 5.12
CA LYS A 61 -3.78 1.30 5.54
C LYS A 61 -2.90 1.97 4.48
N ALA A 62 -3.29 1.89 3.22
CA ALA A 62 -2.56 2.54 2.13
C ALA A 62 -2.68 4.07 2.13
N GLU A 63 -3.68 4.64 2.83
CA GLU A 63 -3.91 6.10 2.90
C GLU A 63 -3.88 6.78 1.52
N GLY A 64 -4.36 6.07 0.49
CA GLY A 64 -4.42 6.56 -0.90
C GLY A 64 -3.13 6.43 -1.73
N VAL A 65 -2.05 5.88 -1.17
CA VAL A 65 -0.74 5.81 -1.82
C VAL A 65 -0.59 4.53 -2.66
N PHE A 66 -0.81 4.63 -3.98
CA PHE A 66 -0.76 3.47 -4.88
C PHE A 66 0.60 2.75 -4.93
N LEU A 67 1.70 3.49 -4.78
CA LEU A 67 3.04 2.90 -4.77
C LEU A 67 3.24 1.96 -3.57
N TRP A 68 2.76 2.38 -2.40
CA TRP A 68 2.78 1.57 -1.18
C TRP A 68 2.01 0.26 -1.41
N VAL A 69 0.81 0.37 -1.98
CA VAL A 69 -0.04 -0.79 -2.31
C VAL A 69 0.71 -1.77 -3.21
N ARG A 70 1.38 -1.28 -4.24
CA ARG A 70 2.13 -2.12 -5.18
C ARG A 70 3.25 -2.91 -4.49
N VAL A 71 3.96 -2.30 -3.54
CA VAL A 71 5.01 -2.97 -2.75
C VAL A 71 4.42 -4.04 -1.85
N VAL A 72 3.37 -3.69 -1.11
CA VAL A 72 2.73 -4.61 -0.15
C VAL A 72 2.07 -5.79 -0.86
N VAL A 73 1.31 -5.55 -1.93
CA VAL A 73 0.65 -6.60 -2.71
C VAL A 73 1.66 -7.59 -3.28
N ARG A 74 2.81 -7.13 -3.78
CA ARG A 74 3.89 -8.04 -4.27
C ARG A 74 4.42 -8.94 -3.16
N SER A 75 4.59 -8.41 -1.95
CA SER A 75 5.01 -9.22 -0.80
C SER A 75 3.96 -10.24 -0.40
N LEU A 76 2.68 -9.85 -0.39
CA LEU A 76 1.56 -10.73 -0.09
C LEU A 76 1.43 -11.86 -1.12
N GLN A 77 1.61 -11.57 -2.41
CA GLN A 77 1.65 -12.60 -3.46
C GLN A 77 2.74 -13.63 -3.20
N LYS A 78 3.94 -13.18 -2.78
CA LYS A 78 5.04 -14.10 -2.42
C LYS A 78 4.67 -14.98 -1.21
N GLY A 79 3.99 -14.42 -0.21
CA GLY A 79 3.48 -15.18 0.94
C GLY A 79 2.43 -16.21 0.54
N LEU A 80 1.45 -15.81 -0.29
CA LEU A 80 0.40 -16.68 -0.79
C LEU A 80 0.93 -17.87 -1.61
N THR A 81 1.97 -17.66 -2.41
CA THR A 81 2.67 -18.76 -3.11
C THR A 81 3.28 -19.77 -2.13
N ASN A 82 3.65 -19.34 -0.93
CA ASN A 82 4.19 -20.19 0.14
C ASN A 82 3.11 -20.80 1.05
N GLN A 83 1.83 -20.74 0.64
CA GLN A 83 0.67 -21.27 1.39
C GLN A 83 0.38 -20.56 2.72
N ASP A 84 0.75 -19.28 2.82
CA ASP A 84 0.38 -18.44 3.97
C ASP A 84 -1.14 -18.41 4.19
N SER A 85 -1.57 -18.55 5.45
CA SER A 85 -2.95 -18.39 5.85
C SER A 85 -3.36 -16.92 5.85
N ILE A 86 -4.68 -16.65 5.91
CA ILE A 86 -5.19 -15.27 6.02
C ILE A 86 -4.61 -14.53 7.26
N ASN A 87 -4.34 -15.25 8.35
CA ASN A 87 -3.74 -14.68 9.55
C ASN A 87 -2.29 -14.25 9.31
N ASP A 88 -1.52 -15.05 8.56
CA ASP A 88 -0.14 -14.72 8.17
C ASP A 88 -0.12 -13.48 7.27
N LEU A 89 -1.12 -13.33 6.38
CA LEU A 89 -1.27 -12.11 5.56
C LEU A 89 -1.55 -10.88 6.42
N TYR A 90 -2.39 -10.98 7.46
CA TYR A 90 -2.59 -9.89 8.42
C TYR A 90 -1.30 -9.54 9.17
N GLN A 91 -0.54 -10.55 9.62
CA GLN A 91 0.75 -10.32 10.27
C GLN A 91 1.74 -9.61 9.33
N ARG A 92 1.86 -10.07 8.09
CA ARG A 92 2.69 -9.42 7.06
C ARG A 92 2.24 -7.99 6.81
N LEU A 93 0.94 -7.76 6.64
CA LEU A 93 0.39 -6.42 6.47
C LEU A 93 0.70 -5.52 7.68
N GLY A 94 0.75 -6.09 8.88
CA GLY A 94 1.17 -5.43 10.12
C GLY A 94 2.61 -4.91 10.07
N THR A 95 3.53 -5.66 9.45
CA THR A 95 4.96 -5.28 9.36
C THR A 95 5.21 -4.05 8.49
N TYR A 96 4.31 -3.72 7.56
CA TYR A 96 4.44 -2.53 6.73
C TYR A 96 3.96 -1.30 7.50
N PRO A 97 4.76 -0.22 7.59
CA PRO A 97 4.27 1.03 8.15
C PRO A 97 3.22 1.63 7.21
N GLY A 98 2.17 2.28 7.76
CA GLY A 98 1.08 2.88 6.96
C GLY A 98 1.47 4.17 6.23
N ASP A 99 2.66 4.69 6.48
CA ASP A 99 3.20 5.88 5.81
C ASP A 99 4.28 5.47 4.79
N LEU A 100 4.18 6.03 3.58
CA LEU A 100 5.13 5.83 2.50
C LEU A 100 6.56 6.24 2.91
N HIS A 101 6.71 7.31 3.70
CA HIS A 101 8.03 7.75 4.18
C HIS A 101 8.69 6.66 5.03
N ASN A 102 7.93 6.08 5.96
CA ASN A 102 8.40 4.99 6.80
C ASN A 102 8.62 3.69 6.02
N LEU A 103 7.84 3.44 4.97
CA LEU A 103 8.07 2.30 4.06
C LEU A 103 9.41 2.45 3.34
N PHE A 104 9.71 3.65 2.83
CA PHE A 104 11.01 3.93 2.22
C PHE A 104 12.16 3.81 3.21
N ASN A 105 12.00 4.32 4.44
CA ASN A 105 13.01 4.17 5.48
C ASN A 105 13.25 2.71 5.83
N ASP A 106 12.20 1.89 5.95
CA ASP A 106 12.34 0.45 6.19
C ASP A 106 13.05 -0.26 5.02
N MET A 107 12.68 0.04 3.77
CA MET A 107 13.41 -0.48 2.60
C MET A 107 14.88 -0.04 2.60
N TRP A 108 15.16 1.20 2.99
CA TRP A 108 16.52 1.74 3.10
C TRP A 108 17.34 0.99 4.14
N ASN A 109 16.78 0.80 5.33
CA ASN A 109 17.44 0.13 6.43
C ASN A 109 17.75 -1.34 6.09
N ARG A 110 16.89 -2.00 5.31
CA ARG A 110 17.12 -3.36 4.82
C ARG A 110 18.23 -3.46 3.78
N LEU A 111 18.54 -2.37 3.06
CA LEU A 111 19.59 -2.32 2.03
C LEU A 111 21.00 -2.07 2.60
N GLY A 112 21.14 -1.73 3.89
CA GLY A 112 22.44 -1.59 4.55
C GLY A 112 23.30 -0.45 3.98
N GLU A 113 24.61 -0.67 3.80
CA GLU A 113 25.56 0.36 3.34
C GLU A 113 25.28 0.85 1.91
N ASP A 114 24.77 -0.03 1.04
CA ASP A 114 24.40 0.30 -0.34
C ASP A 114 23.21 1.24 -0.43
N ALA A 115 22.45 1.36 0.66
CA ALA A 115 21.32 2.24 0.71
C ALA A 115 21.77 3.69 0.43
N LYS A 116 22.91 4.21 0.91
CA LYS A 116 23.28 5.60 0.55
C LYS A 116 23.44 5.84 -0.96
N VAL A 117 23.86 4.82 -1.72
CA VAL A 117 24.08 4.89 -3.18
C VAL A 117 22.76 4.97 -3.95
N TYR A 118 21.74 4.21 -3.52
CA TYR A 118 20.45 4.19 -4.21
C TYR A 118 19.56 5.40 -3.85
N GLN A 119 19.86 6.14 -2.77
CA GLN A 119 18.93 7.13 -2.19
C GLN A 119 18.92 8.37 -3.05
N ALA A 120 20.11 8.80 -3.46
CA ALA A 120 20.30 9.89 -4.40
C ALA A 120 19.66 9.57 -5.76
N LYS A 121 19.74 8.31 -6.23
CA LYS A 121 19.12 7.89 -7.51
C LYS A 121 17.60 7.84 -7.41
N ALA A 122 17.05 7.27 -6.34
CA ALA A 122 15.61 7.20 -6.11
C ALA A 122 14.98 8.59 -5.91
N ALA A 123 15.65 9.47 -5.14
CA ALA A 123 15.20 10.86 -4.96
C ALA A 123 15.17 11.63 -6.28
N LYS A 124 16.18 11.46 -7.14
CA LYS A 124 16.18 12.04 -8.49
C LYS A 124 15.01 11.53 -9.33
N LEU A 125 14.73 10.22 -9.30
CA LEU A 125 13.64 9.63 -10.06
C LEU A 125 12.27 10.14 -9.58
N LEU A 126 12.08 10.20 -8.25
CA LEU A 126 10.84 10.73 -7.65
C LEU A 126 10.63 12.20 -7.98
N ASN A 127 11.68 13.03 -7.89
CA ASN A 127 11.59 14.44 -8.28
C ASN A 127 11.21 14.62 -9.76
N LEU A 128 11.63 13.72 -10.64
CA LEU A 128 11.30 13.77 -12.07
C LEU A 128 9.84 13.40 -12.35
N ILE A 129 9.22 12.59 -11.48
CA ILE A 129 7.83 12.12 -11.64
C ILE A 129 6.83 13.09 -10.97
N ILE A 130 7.29 13.95 -10.06
CA ILE A 130 6.46 14.88 -9.27
C ILE A 130 6.34 16.27 -9.96
N GLN A 131 6.99 16.51 -11.10
CA GLN A 131 6.86 17.76 -11.87
C GLN A 131 5.65 17.78 -12.81
#